data_AF-A0A7L7M4W1-F1
#
_entry.id   AF-A0A7L7M4W1-F1
#
_cell.length_a   1.000
_cell.length_b   1.000
_cell.length_c   1.000
_cell.angle_alpha   90.00
_cell.angle_beta   90.00
_cell.angle_gamma   90.00
#
_symmetry.space_group_name_H-M   'P 1'
#
loop_
_entity.id
_entity.type
_entity.pdbx_description
1 polymer ?
#
loop_
_entity_poly.entity_id
_entity_poly.type
_entity_poly.pdbx_seq_one_letter_code
_entity_poly.pdbx_strand_id
1 'polypeptide(L)'
;MSVIHRTTMKPTKLELLAPWLPGRPWYLGAGGEPRLARAGGFRLDDPQGEVGIEFMVAVDESGDRPVAYQVPLTYRGAPLDGAEHALVGTSEHGVLGRRWIYDGVHDPVLLARLFALLDGEAEPQQQSISNTPDPTVTARFTGAGPLSPAEVTDVTDGPHGTDVHARGAATGPGRLTLRVNRVLEPLRDEPSAPAGQAPGDVTAGWLMPDGTAARALFAVVHAAG
;
A
#
# COMPACT_ATOMS: atom_id res chain seq x y z
N MET A 1 17.65 1.28 5.77
CA MET A 1 16.73 2.43 5.79
C MET A 1 16.68 3.09 4.43
N SER A 2 15.52 3.57 4.00
CA SER A 2 15.35 4.17 2.67
C SER A 2 15.65 5.68 2.67
N VAL A 3 16.46 6.11 1.69
CA VAL A 3 16.81 7.52 1.49
C VAL A 3 15.91 8.12 0.41
N ILE A 4 15.27 9.25 0.71
CA ILE A 4 14.50 10.03 -0.25
C ILE A 4 15.43 11.01 -0.95
N HIS A 5 15.71 10.76 -2.22
CA HIS A 5 16.45 11.69 -3.06
C HIS A 5 15.52 12.80 -3.56
N ARG A 6 15.90 14.05 -3.32
CA ARG A 6 15.27 15.21 -3.96
C ARG A 6 15.78 15.33 -5.39
N THR A 7 15.23 14.50 -6.28
CA THR A 7 15.62 14.44 -7.69
C THR A 7 14.39 14.28 -8.59
N THR A 8 14.62 14.20 -9.89
CA THR A 8 13.57 13.98 -10.89
C THR A 8 13.29 12.49 -11.10
N MET A 9 12.04 12.20 -11.45
CA MET A 9 11.60 10.89 -11.94
C MET A 9 10.84 11.14 -13.23
N LYS A 10 11.18 10.42 -14.30
CA LYS A 10 10.51 10.54 -15.60
C LYS A 10 10.22 9.17 -16.22
N PRO A 11 8.95 8.82 -16.47
CA PRO A 11 7.75 9.52 -16.01
C PRO A 11 7.65 9.58 -14.48
N THR A 12 6.90 10.55 -13.96
CA THR A 12 6.55 10.61 -12.54
C THR A 12 5.63 9.46 -12.15
N LYS A 13 5.49 9.20 -10.85
CA LYS A 13 4.60 8.15 -10.33
C LYS A 13 3.15 8.37 -10.77
N LEU A 14 2.67 9.62 -10.70
CA LEU A 14 1.30 9.96 -11.09
C LEU A 14 1.08 9.78 -12.61
N GLU A 15 2.06 10.14 -13.43
CA GLU A 15 2.01 9.91 -14.89
C GLU A 15 2.01 8.42 -15.26
N LEU A 16 2.64 7.56 -14.46
CA LEU A 16 2.54 6.11 -14.64
C LEU A 16 1.19 5.55 -14.15
N LEU A 17 0.65 6.10 -13.06
CA LEU A 17 -0.62 5.65 -12.48
C LEU A 17 -1.83 6.06 -13.33
N ALA A 18 -1.81 7.23 -13.96
CA ALA A 18 -2.92 7.71 -14.78
C ALA A 18 -3.38 6.71 -15.87
N PRO A 19 -2.50 6.13 -16.70
CA PRO A 19 -2.90 5.10 -17.65
C PRO A 19 -3.09 3.71 -17.03
N TRP A 20 -2.51 3.43 -15.86
CA TRP A 20 -2.56 2.10 -15.23
C TRP A 20 -3.84 1.85 -14.43
N LEU A 21 -4.32 2.87 -13.69
CA LEU A 21 -5.48 2.79 -12.80
C LEU A 21 -6.76 2.33 -13.53
N PRO A 22 -7.12 2.85 -14.73
CA PRO A 22 -8.34 2.44 -15.43
C PRO A 22 -8.43 0.95 -15.75
N GLY A 23 -7.29 0.24 -15.79
CA GLY A 23 -7.26 -1.20 -16.01
C GLY A 23 -7.49 -2.04 -14.74
N ARG A 24 -7.72 -1.42 -13.58
CA ARG A 24 -7.88 -2.12 -12.30
C ARG A 24 -9.37 -2.33 -11.99
N PRO A 25 -9.77 -3.50 -11.46
CA PRO A 25 -11.18 -3.80 -11.19
C PRO A 25 -11.78 -2.97 -10.03
N TRP A 26 -10.93 -2.34 -9.21
CA TRP A 26 -11.32 -1.44 -8.12
C TRP A 26 -11.32 0.04 -8.51
N TYR A 27 -10.96 0.38 -9.75
CA TYR A 27 -11.00 1.77 -10.20
C TYR A 27 -12.45 2.22 -10.41
N LEU A 28 -12.82 3.33 -9.78
CA LEU A 28 -14.18 3.88 -9.78
C LEU A 28 -14.36 5.10 -10.69
N GLY A 29 -13.33 5.47 -11.46
CA GLY A 29 -13.41 6.66 -12.30
C GLY A 29 -14.41 6.54 -13.44
N ALA A 30 -15.00 7.69 -13.81
CA ALA A 30 -16.15 7.77 -14.69
C ALA A 30 -15.81 7.80 -16.21
N GLY A 31 -14.72 7.14 -16.63
CA GLY A 31 -14.39 6.95 -18.05
C GLY A 31 -13.58 8.07 -18.72
N GLY A 32 -13.19 9.12 -17.99
CA GLY A 32 -12.20 10.12 -18.43
C GLY A 32 -10.77 9.77 -18.01
N GLU A 33 -9.78 10.50 -18.52
CA GLU A 33 -8.39 10.37 -18.05
C GLU A 33 -8.30 10.81 -16.57
N PRO A 34 -7.69 10.00 -15.68
CA PRO A 34 -7.57 10.34 -14.27
C PRO A 34 -6.82 11.66 -14.06
N ARG A 35 -7.32 12.52 -13.18
CA ARG A 35 -6.62 13.73 -12.73
C ARG A 35 -6.09 13.48 -11.33
N LEU A 36 -4.88 12.92 -11.25
CA LEU A 36 -4.32 12.45 -10.00
C LEU A 36 -3.53 13.54 -9.27
N ALA A 37 -3.83 13.71 -7.99
CA ALA A 37 -3.02 14.49 -7.05
C ALA A 37 -2.49 13.56 -5.94
N ARG A 38 -1.21 13.71 -5.58
CA ARG A 38 -0.65 13.00 -4.43
C ARG A 38 -1.21 13.61 -3.15
N ALA A 39 -1.77 12.78 -2.29
CA ALA A 39 -2.52 13.21 -1.13
C ALA A 39 -1.98 12.71 0.22
N GLY A 40 -1.08 11.74 0.22
CA GLY A 40 -0.63 11.15 1.48
C GLY A 40 0.06 9.82 1.27
N GLY A 41 0.22 9.10 2.37
CA GLY A 41 0.90 7.82 2.39
C GLY A 41 2.11 7.78 3.31
N PHE A 42 2.67 6.60 3.42
CA PHE A 42 3.86 6.32 4.23
C PHE A 42 4.80 5.37 3.49
N ARG A 43 5.96 5.09 4.08
CA ARG A 43 6.96 4.17 3.55
C ARG A 43 7.26 3.08 4.56
N LEU A 44 7.72 1.94 4.05
CA LEU A 44 8.40 0.94 4.86
C LEU A 44 9.83 0.77 4.32
N ASP A 45 10.71 0.32 5.18
CA ASP A 45 12.07 0.01 4.79
C ASP A 45 12.22 -1.47 4.45
N ASP A 46 12.88 -1.72 3.33
CA ASP A 46 13.46 -3.03 3.01
C ASP A 46 14.72 -3.24 3.87
N PRO A 47 14.79 -4.31 4.68
CA PRO A 47 15.98 -4.67 5.45
C PRO A 47 17.24 -4.84 4.61
N GLN A 48 17.11 -5.25 3.35
CA GLN A 48 18.25 -5.38 2.43
C GLN A 48 18.59 -4.07 1.71
N GLY A 49 17.69 -3.09 1.73
CA GLY A 49 17.90 -1.78 1.10
C GLY A 49 17.81 -1.78 -0.44
N GLU A 50 17.34 -2.86 -1.04
CA GLU A 50 17.30 -3.04 -2.51
C GLU A 50 15.97 -2.58 -3.11
N VAL A 51 14.89 -2.65 -2.33
CA VAL A 51 13.53 -2.31 -2.77
C VAL A 51 13.03 -1.07 -2.03
N GLY A 52 12.69 -0.03 -2.78
CA GLY A 52 11.90 1.08 -2.21
C GLY A 52 10.46 0.63 -2.00
N ILE A 53 9.86 0.89 -0.84
CA ILE A 53 8.46 0.54 -0.53
C ILE A 53 7.70 1.81 -0.15
N GLU A 54 6.54 2.02 -0.75
CA GLU A 54 5.68 3.18 -0.48
C GLU A 54 4.21 2.77 -0.55
N PHE A 55 3.41 3.25 0.39
CA PHE A 55 1.95 3.17 0.36
C PHE A 55 1.43 4.56 0.00
N MET A 56 1.33 4.86 -1.30
CA MET A 56 0.93 6.19 -1.77
C MET A 56 -0.59 6.34 -1.74
N VAL A 57 -1.09 7.52 -1.36
CA VAL A 57 -2.46 7.93 -1.65
C VAL A 57 -2.48 8.90 -2.82
N ALA A 58 -3.22 8.54 -3.87
CA ALA A 58 -3.51 9.39 -5.02
C ALA A 58 -5.01 9.67 -5.08
N VAL A 59 -5.39 10.95 -5.13
CA VAL A 59 -6.79 11.36 -5.28
C VAL A 59 -7.04 11.65 -6.74
N ASP A 60 -8.04 10.98 -7.31
CA ASP A 60 -8.55 11.26 -8.65
C ASP A 60 -9.70 12.27 -8.57
N GLU A 61 -9.46 13.44 -9.13
CA GLU A 61 -10.44 14.54 -9.20
C GLU A 61 -11.13 14.61 -10.57
N SER A 62 -11.07 13.54 -11.36
CA SER A 62 -11.64 13.51 -12.72
C SER A 62 -13.17 13.54 -12.76
N GLY A 63 -13.84 12.89 -11.79
CA GLY A 63 -15.29 12.76 -11.71
C GLY A 63 -15.99 13.77 -10.78
N ASP A 64 -17.31 13.61 -10.61
CA ASP A 64 -18.15 14.51 -9.81
C ASP A 64 -17.76 14.59 -8.33
N ARG A 65 -17.18 13.51 -7.80
CA ARG A 65 -16.64 13.43 -6.45
C ARG A 65 -15.21 12.89 -6.50
N PRO A 66 -14.26 13.49 -5.77
CA PRO A 66 -12.91 12.96 -5.66
C PRO A 66 -12.91 11.54 -5.10
N VAL A 67 -12.07 10.66 -5.66
CA VAL A 67 -11.88 9.28 -5.17
C VAL A 67 -10.43 9.12 -4.74
N ALA A 68 -10.21 8.69 -3.49
CA ALA A 68 -8.89 8.44 -2.96
C ALA A 68 -8.50 6.98 -3.18
N TYR A 69 -7.37 6.75 -3.86
CA TYR A 69 -6.80 5.44 -4.09
C TYR A 69 -5.52 5.24 -3.27
N GLN A 70 -5.46 4.15 -2.51
CA GLN A 70 -4.20 3.65 -1.97
C GLN A 70 -3.52 2.76 -3.01
N VAL A 71 -2.28 3.10 -3.35
CA VAL A 71 -1.44 2.33 -4.25
C VAL A 71 -0.12 1.98 -3.54
N PRO A 72 0.00 0.75 -2.99
CA PRO A 72 1.27 0.21 -2.58
C PRO A 72 2.17 0.05 -3.82
N LEU A 73 3.37 0.58 -3.75
CA LEU A 73 4.34 0.62 -4.84
C LEU A 73 5.68 0.09 -4.35
N THR A 74 6.31 -0.76 -5.17
CA THR A 74 7.72 -1.10 -5.02
C THR A 74 8.56 -0.51 -6.14
N TYR A 75 9.79 -0.12 -5.79
CA TYR A 75 10.78 0.45 -6.70
C TYR A 75 12.01 -0.44 -6.74
N ARG A 76 12.22 -1.14 -7.86
CA ARG A 76 13.33 -2.07 -8.03
C ARG A 76 14.36 -1.55 -9.02
N GLY A 77 15.63 -1.90 -8.80
CA GLY A 77 16.74 -1.60 -9.70
C GLY A 77 16.86 -2.54 -10.91
N ALA A 78 16.05 -3.59 -10.95
CA ALA A 78 15.95 -4.57 -12.04
C ALA A 78 14.51 -5.09 -12.14
N PRO A 79 14.10 -5.71 -13.26
CA PRO A 79 12.82 -6.40 -13.36
C PRO A 79 12.68 -7.46 -12.26
N LEU A 80 11.45 -7.65 -11.77
CA LEU A 80 11.04 -8.75 -10.91
C LEU A 80 10.43 -9.86 -11.78
N ASP A 81 11.10 -11.02 -11.81
CA ASP A 81 10.66 -12.19 -12.56
C ASP A 81 9.29 -12.68 -12.09
N GLY A 82 8.37 -12.92 -13.02
CA GLY A 82 7.03 -13.45 -12.73
C GLY A 82 6.03 -12.43 -12.19
N ALA A 83 6.40 -11.13 -12.16
CA ALA A 83 5.53 -10.04 -11.74
C ALA A 83 5.18 -9.07 -12.89
N GLU A 84 5.29 -9.50 -14.14
CA GLU A 84 5.04 -8.67 -15.33
C GLU A 84 3.61 -8.12 -15.36
N HIS A 85 2.63 -8.90 -14.87
CA HIS A 85 1.23 -8.48 -14.77
C HIS A 85 1.02 -7.33 -13.75
N ALA A 86 1.95 -7.17 -12.81
CA ALA A 86 1.91 -6.16 -11.77
C ALA A 86 2.79 -4.93 -12.11
N LEU A 87 3.47 -4.92 -13.25
CA LEU A 87 4.30 -3.78 -13.66
C LEU A 87 3.41 -2.57 -13.94
N VAL A 88 3.59 -1.50 -13.17
CA VAL A 88 2.95 -0.19 -13.40
C VAL A 88 3.70 0.54 -14.51
N GLY A 89 5.02 0.46 -14.50
CA GLY A 89 5.87 1.00 -15.56
C GLY A 89 7.33 1.15 -15.13
N THR A 90 8.11 1.85 -15.96
CA THR A 90 9.50 2.17 -15.66
C THR A 90 9.70 3.68 -15.59
N SER A 91 10.57 4.13 -14.70
CA SER A 91 10.91 5.55 -14.53
C SER A 91 12.43 5.74 -14.44
N GLU A 92 12.96 6.75 -15.12
CA GLU A 92 14.34 7.19 -14.95
C GLU A 92 14.44 8.08 -13.70
N HIS A 93 15.13 7.60 -12.67
CA HIS A 93 15.37 8.33 -11.44
C HIS A 93 16.75 9.00 -11.48
N GLY A 94 16.81 10.32 -11.29
CA GLY A 94 18.04 11.11 -11.52
C GLY A 94 19.25 10.75 -10.64
N VAL A 95 19.07 9.93 -9.60
CA VAL A 95 20.17 9.41 -8.75
C VAL A 95 20.33 7.88 -8.84
N LEU A 96 19.23 7.16 -9.06
CA LEU A 96 19.23 5.69 -8.98
C LEU A 96 19.24 5.06 -10.38
N GLY A 97 19.16 5.87 -11.45
CA GLY A 97 18.95 5.38 -12.81
C GLY A 97 17.55 4.80 -12.99
N ARG A 98 17.39 3.93 -13.98
CA ARG A 98 16.13 3.27 -14.30
C ARG A 98 15.59 2.49 -13.10
N ARG A 99 14.30 2.64 -12.85
CA ARG A 99 13.54 1.94 -11.82
C ARG A 99 12.34 1.25 -12.44
N TRP A 100 12.09 0.01 -12.03
CA TRP A 100 10.87 -0.73 -12.33
C TRP A 100 9.91 -0.54 -11.17
N ILE A 101 8.70 -0.07 -11.49
CA ILE A 101 7.68 0.27 -10.50
C ILE A 101 6.55 -0.72 -10.65
N TYR A 102 6.28 -1.44 -9.56
CA TYR A 102 5.26 -2.48 -9.51
C TYR A 102 4.12 -2.08 -8.57
N ASP A 103 2.95 -2.65 -8.82
CA ASP A 103 1.92 -2.78 -7.80
C ASP A 103 2.45 -3.70 -6.69
N GLY A 104 2.81 -3.08 -5.58
CA GLY A 104 3.59 -3.73 -4.54
C GLY A 104 2.82 -4.82 -3.80
N VAL A 105 1.50 -4.93 -3.95
CA VAL A 105 0.74 -6.06 -3.39
C VAL A 105 1.12 -7.39 -4.06
N HIS A 106 1.76 -7.36 -5.23
CA HIS A 106 2.34 -8.54 -5.89
C HIS A 106 3.85 -8.70 -5.64
N ASP A 107 4.46 -7.83 -4.84
CA ASP A 107 5.88 -7.88 -4.53
C ASP A 107 6.10 -8.55 -3.16
N PRO A 108 6.83 -9.69 -3.09
CA PRO A 108 7.02 -10.41 -1.83
C PRO A 108 7.73 -9.56 -0.77
N VAL A 109 8.57 -8.60 -1.15
CA VAL A 109 9.27 -7.73 -0.20
C VAL A 109 8.29 -6.77 0.47
N LEU A 110 7.35 -6.17 -0.28
CA LEU A 110 6.34 -5.30 0.32
C LEU A 110 5.42 -6.11 1.25
N LEU A 111 4.93 -7.26 0.81
CA LEU A 111 4.04 -8.09 1.64
C LEU A 111 4.73 -8.53 2.94
N ALA A 112 6.00 -8.98 2.87
CA ALA A 112 6.76 -9.33 4.06
C ALA A 112 6.90 -8.15 5.03
N ARG A 113 7.11 -6.93 4.53
CA ARG A 113 7.19 -5.72 5.37
C ARG A 113 5.84 -5.27 5.91
N LEU A 114 4.75 -5.48 5.17
CA LEU A 114 3.40 -5.21 5.66
C LEU A 114 2.99 -6.17 6.78
N PHE A 115 3.32 -7.46 6.68
CA PHE A 115 3.14 -8.41 7.77
C PHE A 115 4.00 -8.05 8.98
N ALA A 116 5.28 -7.69 8.78
CA ALA A 116 6.14 -7.24 9.86
C ALA A 116 5.62 -5.95 10.54
N LEU A 117 5.01 -5.02 9.78
CA LEU A 117 4.37 -3.83 10.35
C LEU A 117 3.21 -4.21 11.27
N LEU A 118 2.37 -5.17 10.86
CA LEU A 118 1.26 -5.68 11.66
C LEU A 118 1.74 -6.41 12.93
N ASP A 119 2.89 -7.08 12.87
CA ASP A 119 3.55 -7.70 14.02
C ASP A 119 4.29 -6.69 14.93
N GLY A 120 4.41 -5.42 14.53
CA GLY A 120 5.18 -4.40 15.25
C GLY A 120 6.70 -4.42 15.02
N GLU A 121 7.17 -5.23 14.06
CA GLU A 121 8.58 -5.45 13.70
C GLU A 121 9.06 -4.57 12.52
N ALA A 122 8.16 -3.77 11.94
CA ALA A 122 8.50 -2.76 10.96
C ALA A 122 8.00 -1.39 11.41
N GLU A 123 8.86 -0.37 11.31
CA GLU A 123 8.51 1.00 11.66
C GLU A 123 8.08 1.78 10.41
N PRO A 124 6.87 2.37 10.40
CA PRO A 124 6.43 3.23 9.31
C PRO A 124 7.28 4.50 9.25
N GLN A 125 7.66 4.90 8.04
CA GLN A 125 8.51 6.08 7.80
C GLN A 125 7.73 7.14 7.01
N GLN A 126 8.06 8.40 7.24
CA GLN A 126 7.48 9.52 6.50
C GLN A 126 7.81 9.42 5.02
N GLN A 127 6.84 9.73 4.18
CA GLN A 127 6.98 9.62 2.72
C GLN A 127 7.80 10.75 2.05
N SER A 128 8.15 11.79 2.80
CA SER A 128 8.83 13.00 2.30
C SER A 128 10.14 13.34 3.03
N ILE A 129 10.43 12.67 4.15
CA ILE A 129 11.63 12.90 4.96
C ILE A 129 12.33 11.56 5.21
N SER A 130 13.62 11.48 4.84
CA SER A 130 14.43 10.28 4.99
C SER A 130 14.59 9.89 6.47
N ASN A 131 14.56 8.58 6.75
CA ASN A 131 14.87 8.00 8.07
C ASN A 131 14.09 8.66 9.23
N THR A 132 12.85 9.05 8.97
CA THR A 132 12.00 9.73 9.94
C THR A 132 10.76 8.89 10.18
N PRO A 133 10.56 8.35 11.39
CA PRO A 133 9.36 7.60 11.73
C PRO A 133 8.10 8.43 11.49
N ASP A 134 7.04 7.76 11.04
CA ASP A 134 5.71 8.35 10.90
C ASP A 134 4.79 7.85 12.02
N PRO A 135 4.69 8.58 13.15
CA PRO A 135 3.87 8.16 14.29
C PRO A 135 2.36 8.24 13.99
N THR A 136 1.97 8.80 12.83
CA THR A 136 0.56 8.91 12.46
C THR A 136 0.02 7.59 11.88
N VAL A 137 0.90 6.68 11.44
CA VAL A 137 0.54 5.35 10.97
C VAL A 137 0.44 4.41 12.16
N THR A 138 -0.71 3.74 12.30
CA THR A 138 -0.91 2.75 13.36
C THR A 138 -1.11 1.37 12.72
N ALA A 139 -0.51 0.35 13.32
CA ALA A 139 -0.76 -1.04 12.97
C ALA A 139 -1.03 -1.82 14.23
N ARG A 140 -1.98 -2.76 14.17
CA ARG A 140 -2.29 -3.66 15.28
C ARG A 140 -2.65 -5.03 14.75
N PHE A 141 -2.26 -6.05 15.49
CA PHE A 141 -2.69 -7.43 15.28
C PHE A 141 -2.90 -8.09 16.65
N THR A 142 -4.02 -8.78 16.83
CA THR A 142 -4.45 -9.44 18.07
C THR A 142 -4.57 -10.95 17.93
N GLY A 143 -4.16 -11.51 16.78
CA GLY A 143 -4.16 -12.96 16.54
C GLY A 143 -3.09 -13.70 17.35
N ALA A 144 -3.23 -15.03 17.41
CA ALA A 144 -2.35 -15.88 18.20
C ALA A 144 -1.07 -16.21 17.44
N GLY A 145 0.01 -15.44 17.64
CA GLY A 145 1.33 -15.68 17.05
C GLY A 145 1.68 -14.68 15.94
N PRO A 146 2.91 -14.71 15.41
CA PRO A 146 3.35 -13.74 14.42
C PRO A 146 2.79 -14.06 13.02
N LEU A 147 2.44 -13.02 12.27
CA LEU A 147 2.08 -13.12 10.85
C LEU A 147 3.29 -13.42 9.99
N SER A 148 4.44 -12.83 10.32
CA SER A 148 5.70 -12.99 9.61
C SER A 148 6.55 -14.13 10.19
N PRO A 149 7.18 -15.00 9.36
CA PRO A 149 7.02 -15.05 7.91
C PRO A 149 5.67 -15.64 7.49
N ALA A 150 5.05 -15.03 6.48
CA ALA A 150 3.84 -15.52 5.85
C ALA A 150 4.15 -16.10 4.46
N GLU A 151 3.63 -17.28 4.15
CA GLU A 151 3.61 -17.83 2.80
C GLU A 151 2.37 -17.29 2.06
N VAL A 152 2.59 -16.45 1.05
CA VAL A 152 1.52 -15.91 0.20
C VAL A 152 1.13 -16.98 -0.82
N THR A 153 -0.14 -17.37 -0.80
CA THR A 153 -0.69 -18.45 -1.65
C THR A 153 -1.46 -17.93 -2.86
N ASP A 154 -2.08 -16.76 -2.74
CA ASP A 154 -2.87 -16.13 -3.79
C ASP A 154 -3.04 -14.63 -3.53
N VAL A 155 -3.16 -13.85 -4.60
CA VAL A 155 -3.43 -12.41 -4.56
C VAL A 155 -4.54 -12.12 -5.57
N THR A 156 -5.70 -11.71 -5.09
CA THR A 156 -6.89 -11.49 -5.92
C THR A 156 -7.40 -10.06 -5.78
N ASP A 157 -7.53 -9.36 -6.91
CA ASP A 157 -8.18 -8.05 -6.94
C ASP A 157 -9.71 -8.18 -6.86
N GLY A 158 -10.31 -7.38 -5.98
CA GLY A 158 -11.76 -7.19 -5.85
C GLY A 158 -12.20 -5.76 -6.19
N PRO A 159 -13.48 -5.40 -5.95
CA PRO A 159 -14.05 -4.10 -6.35
C PRO A 159 -13.57 -2.90 -5.52
N HIS A 160 -13.02 -3.13 -4.31
CA HIS A 160 -12.58 -2.04 -3.42
C HIS A 160 -11.20 -2.28 -2.81
N GLY A 161 -10.58 -3.43 -3.10
CA GLY A 161 -9.38 -3.88 -2.42
C GLY A 161 -8.73 -5.05 -3.14
N THR A 162 -7.53 -5.42 -2.71
CA THR A 162 -6.84 -6.63 -3.14
C THR A 162 -6.72 -7.55 -1.93
N ASP A 163 -7.18 -8.79 -2.07
CA ASP A 163 -7.11 -9.81 -1.02
C ASP A 163 -5.84 -10.65 -1.22
N VAL A 164 -5.00 -10.68 -0.18
CA VAL A 164 -3.80 -11.50 -0.11
C VAL A 164 -4.09 -12.68 0.80
N HIS A 165 -4.16 -13.88 0.23
CA HIS A 165 -4.35 -15.10 0.98
C HIS A 165 -3.00 -15.67 1.38
N ALA A 166 -2.77 -15.79 2.68
CA ALA A 166 -1.50 -16.29 3.21
C ALA A 166 -1.69 -17.39 4.26
N ARG A 167 -0.59 -18.09 4.54
CA ARG A 167 -0.45 -19.05 5.65
C ARG A 167 0.71 -18.58 6.53
N GLY A 168 0.53 -18.58 7.84
CA GLY A 168 1.56 -18.14 8.78
C GLY A 168 1.49 -18.92 10.09
N ALA A 169 2.48 -18.71 10.96
CA ALA A 169 2.49 -19.34 12.28
C ALA A 169 1.26 -18.92 13.11
N ALA A 170 0.77 -17.68 12.91
CA ALA A 170 -0.40 -17.14 13.61
C ALA A 170 -1.72 -17.90 13.38
N THR A 171 -1.83 -18.66 12.28
CA THR A 171 -3.08 -19.29 11.86
C THR A 171 -3.15 -20.79 12.13
N GLY A 172 -2.09 -21.40 12.67
CA GLY A 172 -1.94 -22.86 12.60
C GLY A 172 -2.09 -23.35 11.14
N PRO A 173 -2.80 -24.45 10.85
CA PRO A 173 -3.09 -24.87 9.48
C PRO A 173 -4.09 -23.95 8.74
N GLY A 174 -4.65 -22.94 9.42
CA GLY A 174 -5.62 -22.01 8.84
C GLY A 174 -5.00 -21.06 7.82
N ARG A 175 -5.84 -20.49 6.95
CA ARG A 175 -5.47 -19.38 6.06
C ARG A 175 -5.82 -18.06 6.75
N LEU A 176 -5.11 -16.99 6.41
CA LEU A 176 -5.53 -15.62 6.68
C LEU A 176 -5.75 -14.89 5.36
N THR A 177 -6.62 -13.89 5.40
CA THR A 177 -6.79 -12.96 4.28
C THR A 177 -6.40 -11.57 4.76
N LEU A 178 -5.32 -11.01 4.18
CA LEU A 178 -4.96 -9.62 4.34
C LEU A 178 -5.59 -8.84 3.19
N ARG A 179 -6.60 -8.03 3.48
CA ARG A 179 -7.19 -7.12 2.51
C ARG A 179 -6.41 -5.81 2.50
N VAL A 180 -5.89 -5.42 1.36
CA VAL A 180 -5.34 -4.09 1.09
C VAL A 180 -6.44 -3.24 0.47
N ASN A 181 -6.92 -2.23 1.17
CA ASN A 181 -8.01 -1.38 0.67
C ASN A 181 -7.50 -0.45 -0.42
N ARG A 182 -7.97 -0.61 -1.66
CA ARG A 182 -7.51 0.18 -2.80
C ARG A 182 -8.28 1.49 -2.92
N VAL A 183 -9.54 1.50 -2.55
CA VAL A 183 -10.39 2.68 -2.45
C VAL A 183 -10.49 3.07 -0.98
N LEU A 184 -10.11 4.30 -0.64
CA LEU A 184 -10.10 4.78 0.74
C LEU A 184 -11.38 5.57 1.05
N GLU A 185 -12.06 5.14 2.11
CA GLU A 185 -13.13 5.91 2.73
C GLU A 185 -12.62 6.54 4.04
N PRO A 186 -12.90 7.84 4.30
CA PRO A 186 -12.58 8.44 5.58
C PRO A 186 -13.27 7.72 6.74
N LEU A 187 -12.49 7.40 7.77
CA LEU A 187 -13.02 6.94 9.06
C LEU A 187 -13.87 8.05 9.67
N ARG A 188 -15.12 7.74 9.99
CA ARG A 188 -16.08 8.72 10.54
C ARG A 188 -15.96 8.89 12.06
N ASP A 189 -15.41 7.89 12.75
CA ASP A 189 -15.14 7.88 14.20
C ASP A 189 -13.80 7.17 14.48
N GLU A 190 -13.12 7.53 15.59
CA GLU A 190 -12.05 6.71 16.17
C GLU A 190 -12.65 5.31 16.46
N PRO A 191 -12.01 4.21 16.04
CA PRO A 191 -12.56 2.87 16.28
C PRO A 191 -12.61 2.60 17.78
N SER A 192 -13.73 2.91 18.43
CA SER A 192 -14.13 2.23 19.66
C SER A 192 -14.29 0.76 19.29
N ALA A 193 -13.52 -0.13 19.92
CA ALA A 193 -13.52 -1.55 19.58
C ALA A 193 -14.53 -2.31 20.46
N PRO A 194 -15.73 -2.66 19.96
CA PRO A 194 -16.54 -3.72 20.53
C PRO A 194 -16.15 -5.10 19.96
N ALA A 195 -16.42 -6.16 20.72
CA ALA A 195 -16.06 -7.55 20.43
C ALA A 195 -16.59 -8.02 19.06
N GLY A 196 -15.70 -8.60 18.23
CA GLY A 196 -16.01 -9.11 16.88
C GLY A 196 -15.17 -8.50 15.73
N GLN A 197 -14.16 -7.68 16.05
CA GLN A 197 -13.35 -6.96 15.06
C GLN A 197 -12.35 -7.86 14.32
N ALA A 198 -11.99 -7.43 13.09
CA ALA A 198 -10.87 -7.96 12.32
C ALA A 198 -9.62 -8.13 13.20
N PRO A 199 -8.93 -9.30 13.15
CA PRO A 199 -7.78 -9.58 14.02
C PRO A 199 -6.60 -8.63 13.82
N GLY A 200 -6.58 -7.78 12.79
CA GLY A 200 -5.61 -6.70 12.68
C GLY A 200 -5.98 -5.66 11.63
N ASP A 201 -5.36 -4.49 11.74
CA ASP A 201 -5.49 -3.41 10.76
C ASP A 201 -4.27 -2.49 10.73
N VAL A 202 -4.14 -1.79 9.61
CA VAL A 202 -3.23 -0.66 9.43
C VAL A 202 -4.07 0.57 9.10
N THR A 203 -3.89 1.65 9.84
CA THR A 203 -4.51 2.95 9.53
C THR A 203 -3.45 4.02 9.30
N ALA A 204 -3.70 4.89 8.33
CA ALA A 204 -2.82 6.01 8.01
C ALA A 204 -3.62 7.24 7.57
N GLY A 205 -2.97 8.39 7.68
CA GLY A 205 -3.52 9.68 7.30
C GLY A 205 -3.31 10.03 5.83
N TRP A 206 -4.21 10.83 5.27
CA TRP A 206 -4.08 11.48 3.97
C TRP A 206 -4.83 12.82 3.96
N LEU A 207 -4.57 13.66 2.96
CA LEU A 207 -5.19 14.97 2.80
C LEU A 207 -6.27 14.92 1.72
N MET A 208 -7.48 15.32 2.07
CA MET A 208 -8.54 15.57 1.11
C MET A 208 -8.19 16.76 0.21
N PRO A 209 -8.83 16.91 -0.97
CA PRO A 209 -8.53 18.02 -1.90
C PRO A 209 -8.67 19.42 -1.30
N ASP A 210 -9.54 19.59 -0.30
CA ASP A 210 -9.72 20.85 0.45
C ASP A 210 -8.62 21.08 1.51
N GLY A 211 -7.66 20.16 1.65
CA GLY A 211 -6.60 20.17 2.64
C GLY A 211 -6.99 19.56 3.99
N THR A 212 -8.23 19.10 4.16
CA THR A 212 -8.68 18.48 5.41
C THR A 212 -7.99 17.12 5.61
N ALA A 213 -7.46 16.88 6.81
CA ALA A 213 -6.88 15.58 7.14
C ALA A 213 -7.96 14.51 7.31
N ALA A 214 -7.75 13.36 6.67
CA ALA A 214 -8.57 12.16 6.80
C ALA A 214 -7.70 10.98 7.27
N ARG A 215 -8.31 10.00 7.92
CA ARG A 215 -7.69 8.68 8.20
C ARG A 215 -8.50 7.59 7.51
N ALA A 216 -7.85 6.52 7.08
CA ALA A 216 -8.52 5.37 6.47
C ALA A 216 -7.85 4.06 6.89
N LEU A 217 -8.58 2.95 6.77
CA LEU A 217 -8.01 1.60 6.84
C LEU A 217 -7.24 1.34 5.55
N PHE A 218 -5.93 1.19 5.64
CA PHE A 218 -5.04 0.88 4.53
C PHE A 218 -4.98 -0.63 4.29
N ALA A 219 -4.97 -1.41 5.37
CA ALA A 219 -5.06 -2.87 5.31
C ALA A 219 -5.84 -3.44 6.50
N VAL A 220 -6.47 -4.60 6.32
CA VAL A 220 -7.25 -5.30 7.34
C VAL A 220 -6.95 -6.80 7.25
N VAL A 221 -6.68 -7.43 8.40
CA VAL A 221 -6.52 -8.89 8.49
C VAL A 221 -7.88 -9.49 8.84
N HIS A 222 -8.33 -10.46 8.06
CA HIS A 222 -9.51 -11.26 8.33
C HIS A 222 -9.08 -12.69 8.71
N ALA A 223 -9.68 -13.24 9.77
CA ALA A 223 -9.58 -14.67 10.03
C ALA A 223 -10.26 -15.45 8.90
N ALA A 224 -9.73 -16.62 8.52
CA ALA A 224 -10.48 -17.53 7.66
C ALA A 224 -11.79 -17.91 8.36
N GLY A 225 -12.90 -17.77 7.62
CA GLY A 225 -14.19 -18.35 8.00
C GLY A 225 -14.22 -19.86 7.80
#